data_AF-A0A0S8CCK3-F1
#
_entry.id   AF-A0A0S8CCK3-F1
#
_cell.length_a   1.000
_cell.length_b   1.000
_cell.length_c   1.000
_cell.angle_alpha   90.00
_cell.angle_beta   90.00
_cell.angle_gamma   90.00
#
_symmetry.space_group_name_H-M   'P 1'
#
loop_
_entity.id
_entity.type
_entity.pdbx_description
1 polymer ?
#
loop_
_entity_poly.entity_id
_entity_poly.type
_entity_poly.pdbx_seq_one_letter_code
_entity_poly.pdbx_strand_id
1 'polypeptide(L)'
;MSQLVRFGVSLEEKLLAAFDQHITRKGYQNRSEAIRDLIRNQLVGEEWGGNKETVGTITLVYDHHQSDVLQQLTHHQHEYGKQIISNLHVHLDHDHCLEVIVVRGRSAALIELANLLIKTKGVKHGQLTMTTTGKAVK
;
A
#
# COMPACT_ATOMS: atom_id res chain seq x y z
N MET A 1 -0.83 -14.80 -23.38
CA MET A 1 -1.84 -13.72 -23.52
C MET A 1 -3.06 -14.13 -22.74
N SER A 2 -3.50 -13.35 -21.74
CA SER A 2 -4.77 -13.62 -21.06
C SER A 2 -5.93 -13.33 -22.01
N GLN A 3 -6.91 -14.24 -22.08
CA GLN A 3 -8.11 -14.02 -22.88
C GLN A 3 -9.01 -12.98 -22.19
N LEU A 4 -9.40 -11.94 -22.93
CA LEU A 4 -10.36 -10.95 -22.44
C LEU A 4 -11.78 -11.51 -22.52
N VAL A 5 -12.50 -11.47 -21.40
CA VAL A 5 -13.92 -11.88 -21.31
C VAL A 5 -14.78 -10.64 -21.16
N ARG A 6 -15.81 -10.51 -22.00
CA ARG A 6 -16.80 -9.43 -21.91
C ARG A 6 -17.99 -9.91 -21.08
N PHE A 7 -18.33 -9.14 -20.05
CA PHE A 7 -19.52 -9.34 -19.24
C PHE A 7 -20.30 -8.03 -19.11
N GLY A 8 -21.60 -8.14 -18.78
CA GLY A 8 -22.47 -6.99 -18.53
C GLY A 8 -22.73 -6.80 -17.04
N VAL A 9 -22.85 -5.54 -16.61
CA VAL A 9 -23.23 -5.16 -15.24
C VAL A 9 -24.33 -4.12 -15.30
N SER A 10 -25.31 -4.24 -14.41
CA SER A 10 -26.38 -3.27 -14.23
C SER A 10 -26.06 -2.37 -13.03
N LEU A 11 -26.23 -1.06 -13.20
CA LEU A 11 -25.98 -0.05 -12.17
C LEU A 11 -27.10 0.98 -12.23
N GLU A 12 -27.42 1.58 -11.08
CA GLU A 12 -28.31 2.74 -11.02
C GLU A 12 -27.72 3.90 -11.85
N GLU A 13 -28.57 4.60 -12.59
CA GLU A 13 -28.15 5.67 -13.50
C GLU A 13 -27.32 6.75 -12.79
N LYS A 14 -27.76 7.17 -11.59
CA LYS A 14 -27.04 8.18 -10.78
C LYS A 14 -25.66 7.70 -10.35
N LEU A 15 -25.53 6.40 -10.02
CA LEU A 15 -24.26 5.81 -9.63
C LEU A 15 -23.31 5.73 -10.83
N LEU A 16 -23.81 5.34 -12.00
CA LEU A 16 -23.03 5.32 -13.24
C LEU A 16 -22.52 6.71 -13.61
N ALA A 17 -23.38 7.73 -13.51
CA ALA A 17 -22.98 9.12 -13.79
C ALA A 17 -21.90 9.62 -12.81
N ALA A 18 -22.03 9.31 -11.52
CA ALA A 18 -20.99 9.64 -10.53
C ALA A 18 -19.67 8.91 -10.82
N PHE A 19 -19.74 7.65 -11.23
CA PHE A 19 -18.57 6.86 -11.62
C PHE A 19 -17.87 7.45 -12.86
N ASP A 20 -18.62 7.84 -13.89
CA ASP A 20 -18.06 8.47 -15.10
C ASP A 20 -17.31 9.77 -14.78
N GLN A 21 -17.87 10.60 -13.90
CA GLN A 21 -17.22 11.83 -13.45
C GLN A 21 -15.96 11.53 -12.63
N HIS A 22 -15.97 10.47 -11.82
CA HIS A 22 -14.81 10.02 -11.07
C HIS A 22 -13.67 9.57 -12.00
N ILE A 23 -13.97 8.70 -12.97
CA ILE A 23 -12.93 8.10 -13.83
C ILE A 23 -12.32 9.13 -14.79
N THR A 24 -13.11 10.11 -15.24
CA THR A 24 -12.64 11.23 -16.05
C THR A 24 -11.62 12.07 -15.28
N ARG A 25 -11.94 12.41 -14.01
CA ARG A 25 -11.01 13.16 -13.14
C ARG A 25 -9.72 12.40 -12.84
N LYS A 26 -9.78 11.06 -12.79
CA LYS A 26 -8.63 10.17 -12.59
C LYS A 26 -7.82 9.93 -13.87
N GLY A 27 -8.27 10.40 -15.03
CA GLY A 27 -7.56 10.28 -16.30
C GLY A 27 -7.71 8.93 -17.02
N TYR A 28 -8.70 8.12 -16.66
CA TYR A 28 -8.96 6.84 -17.35
C TYR A 28 -9.51 7.07 -18.77
N GLN A 29 -9.14 6.20 -19.71
CA GLN A 29 -9.60 6.32 -21.11
C GLN A 29 -10.97 5.69 -21.33
N ASN A 30 -11.35 4.70 -20.52
CA ASN A 30 -12.65 4.02 -20.62
C ASN A 30 -13.07 3.38 -19.29
N ARG A 31 -14.38 3.07 -19.18
CA ARG A 31 -14.96 2.42 -18.00
C ARG A 31 -14.35 1.05 -17.71
N SER A 32 -14.01 0.28 -18.74
CA SER A 32 -13.46 -1.08 -18.56
C SER A 32 -12.10 -1.08 -17.87
N GLU A 33 -11.26 -0.08 -18.13
CA GLU A 33 -10.00 0.13 -17.43
C GLU A 33 -10.20 0.46 -15.96
N ALA A 34 -11.06 1.44 -15.67
CA ALA A 34 -11.39 1.82 -14.29
C ALA A 34 -12.03 0.69 -13.48
N ILE A 35 -12.96 -0.06 -14.10
CA ILE A 35 -13.59 -1.23 -13.47
C ILE A 35 -12.56 -2.33 -13.23
N ARG A 36 -11.64 -2.58 -14.17
CA ARG A 36 -10.58 -3.57 -14.00
C ARG A 36 -9.67 -3.23 -12.83
N ASP A 37 -9.27 -1.96 -12.71
CA ASP A 37 -8.43 -1.51 -11.61
C ASP A 37 -9.18 -1.54 -10.27
N LEU A 38 -10.46 -1.16 -10.25
CA LEU A 38 -11.32 -1.29 -9.06
C LEU A 38 -11.45 -2.75 -8.62
N ILE A 39 -11.71 -3.68 -9.55
CA ILE A 39 -11.78 -5.12 -9.27
C ILE A 39 -10.42 -5.61 -8.76
N ARG A 40 -9.31 -5.24 -9.42
CA ARG A 40 -7.98 -5.67 -9.00
C ARG A 40 -7.65 -5.17 -7.60
N ASN A 41 -7.93 -3.91 -7.30
CA ASN A 41 -7.71 -3.33 -5.97
C ASN A 41 -8.56 -4.04 -4.90
N GLN A 42 -9.82 -4.36 -5.21
CA GLN A 42 -10.69 -5.11 -4.31
C GLN A 42 -10.19 -6.54 -4.08
N LEU A 43 -9.80 -7.26 -5.12
CA LEU A 43 -9.27 -8.62 -5.03
C LEU A 43 -7.93 -8.67 -4.29
N VAL A 44 -7.06 -7.68 -4.49
CA VAL A 44 -5.83 -7.50 -3.71
C VAL A 44 -6.17 -7.28 -2.23
N GLY A 45 -7.20 -6.49 -1.94
CA GLY A 45 -7.73 -6.30 -0.59
C GLY A 45 -8.20 -7.60 0.07
N GLU A 46 -8.84 -8.49 -0.70
CA GLU A 46 -9.30 -9.80 -0.21
C GLU A 46 -8.15 -10.80 0.00
N GLU A 47 -7.04 -10.71 -0.74
CA GLU A 47 -5.83 -11.52 -0.49
C GLU A 47 -5.24 -11.27 0.91
N TRP A 48 -5.51 -10.12 1.51
CA TRP A 48 -5.04 -9.78 2.86
C TRP A 48 -5.66 -10.68 3.94
N GLY A 49 -6.91 -11.13 3.75
CA GLY A 49 -7.62 -11.98 4.72
C GLY A 49 -7.06 -13.40 4.86
N GLY A 50 -6.26 -13.87 3.90
CA GLY A 50 -5.77 -15.26 3.85
C GLY A 50 -4.34 -15.48 4.35
N ASN A 51 -3.70 -14.47 4.95
CA ASN A 51 -2.28 -14.51 5.33
C ASN A 51 -1.35 -14.98 4.19
N LYS A 52 -1.61 -14.51 2.96
CA LYS A 52 -0.85 -14.91 1.77
C LYS A 52 0.48 -14.16 1.67
N GLU A 53 1.38 -14.64 0.82
CA GLU A 53 2.60 -13.91 0.47
C GLU A 53 2.25 -12.69 -0.39
N THR A 54 2.63 -11.51 0.06
CA THR A 54 2.31 -10.20 -0.51
C THR A 54 3.54 -9.30 -0.51
N VAL A 55 3.47 -8.17 -1.22
CA VAL A 55 4.47 -7.10 -1.20
C VAL A 55 3.79 -5.79 -0.84
N GLY A 56 4.53 -4.82 -0.33
CA GLY A 56 3.95 -3.53 0.00
C GLY A 56 4.99 -2.48 0.32
N THR A 57 4.50 -1.30 0.66
CA THR A 57 5.30 -0.19 1.16
C THR A 57 4.74 0.30 2.49
N ILE A 58 5.62 0.55 3.45
CA ILE A 58 5.31 1.27 4.67
C ILE A 58 5.91 2.67 4.52
N THR A 59 5.05 3.68 4.45
CA THR A 59 5.48 5.08 4.36
C THR A 59 5.40 5.70 5.74
N LEU A 60 6.47 6.34 6.22
CA LEU A 60 6.55 6.99 7.53
C LEU A 60 6.99 8.45 7.36
N VAL A 61 6.43 9.34 8.17
CA VAL A 61 6.96 10.69 8.38
C VAL A 61 7.25 10.86 9.85
N TYR A 62 8.46 11.26 10.19
CA TYR A 62 8.88 11.45 11.58
C TYR A 62 9.86 12.62 11.70
N ASP A 63 10.04 13.08 12.92
CA ASP A 63 10.95 14.16 13.27
C ASP A 63 12.24 13.58 13.83
N HIS A 64 13.35 13.72 13.11
CA HIS A 64 14.60 13.04 13.42
C HIS A 64 15.36 13.68 14.60
N HIS A 65 14.93 14.87 15.06
CA HIS A 65 15.44 15.47 16.29
C HIS A 65 14.78 14.87 17.54
N GLN A 66 13.64 14.19 17.42
CA GLN A 66 13.04 13.50 18.56
C GLN A 66 13.91 12.34 19.03
N SER A 67 14.24 12.36 20.32
CA SER A 67 15.05 11.34 20.97
C SER A 67 14.47 9.94 20.74
N ASP A 68 15.36 9.03 20.33
CA ASP A 68 15.16 7.60 20.17
C ASP A 68 14.33 7.12 18.96
N VAL A 69 13.71 8.00 18.18
CA VAL A 69 12.87 7.55 17.04
C VAL A 69 13.69 6.77 16.02
N LEU A 70 14.86 7.28 15.62
CA LEU A 70 15.75 6.63 14.67
C LEU A 70 16.25 5.28 15.18
N GLN A 71 16.60 5.21 16.47
CA GLN A 71 17.11 4.00 17.09
C GLN A 71 16.03 2.92 17.17
N GLN A 72 14.81 3.29 17.58
CA GLN A 72 13.68 2.36 17.67
C GLN A 72 13.25 1.87 16.29
N LEU A 73 13.12 2.78 15.31
CA LEU A 73 12.80 2.40 13.94
C LEU A 73 13.85 1.44 13.36
N THR A 74 15.14 1.74 13.55
CA THR A 74 16.24 0.86 13.11
C THR A 74 16.17 -0.50 13.80
N HIS A 75 15.91 -0.53 15.11
CA HIS A 75 15.79 -1.78 15.86
C HIS A 75 14.66 -2.66 15.31
N HIS A 76 13.45 -2.11 15.16
CA HIS A 76 12.31 -2.83 14.59
C HIS A 76 12.58 -3.30 13.16
N GLN A 77 13.22 -2.47 12.33
CA GLN A 77 13.59 -2.86 10.97
C GLN A 77 14.59 -4.03 10.97
N HIS A 78 15.53 -4.07 11.92
CA HIS A 78 16.48 -5.18 12.05
C HIS A 78 15.81 -6.49 12.51
N GLU A 79 14.85 -6.42 13.45
CA GLU A 79 14.09 -7.59 13.90
C GLU A 79 13.29 -8.24 12.75
N TYR A 80 12.77 -7.40 11.85
CA TYR A 80 12.00 -7.82 10.67
C TYR A 80 12.80 -7.80 9.37
N GLY A 81 14.13 -7.93 9.45
CA GLY A 81 15.01 -7.86 8.28
C GLY A 81 14.74 -8.90 7.18
N LYS A 82 14.02 -9.98 7.49
CA LYS A 82 13.58 -10.97 6.48
C LYS A 82 12.41 -10.47 5.62
N GLN A 83 11.61 -9.55 6.15
CA GLN A 83 10.43 -8.99 5.49
C GLN A 83 10.75 -7.67 4.78
N ILE A 84 11.81 -6.97 5.17
CA ILE A 84 12.22 -5.70 4.56
C ILE A 84 13.16 -5.98 3.39
N ILE A 85 12.80 -5.49 2.20
CA ILE A 85 13.62 -5.57 1.00
C ILE A 85 14.57 -4.38 0.94
N SER A 86 14.05 -3.18 1.16
CA SER A 86 14.81 -1.94 1.11
C SER A 86 14.10 -0.83 1.87
N ASN A 87 14.85 0.22 2.22
CA ASN A 87 14.34 1.45 2.80
C ASN A 87 14.88 2.64 2.00
N LEU A 88 13.99 3.54 1.61
CA LEU A 88 14.31 4.84 1.03
C LEU A 88 14.07 5.91 2.08
N HIS A 89 15.10 6.68 2.43
CA HIS A 89 15.01 7.81 3.34
C HIS A 89 15.20 9.13 2.58
N VAL A 90 14.34 10.11 2.86
CA VAL A 90 14.37 11.44 2.23
C VAL A 90 14.22 12.50 3.32
N HIS A 91 15.14 13.46 3.37
CA HIS A 91 14.98 14.66 4.19
C HIS A 91 13.96 15.59 3.52
N LEU A 92 12.84 15.86 4.21
CA LEU A 92 11.80 16.78 3.74
C LEU A 92 12.17 18.23 4.05
N ASP A 93 12.72 18.46 5.23
CA ASP A 93 13.20 19.75 5.72
C ASP A 93 14.25 19.54 6.84
N HIS A 94 14.52 20.56 7.64
CA HIS A 94 15.51 20.50 8.72
C HIS A 94 15.16 19.49 9.82
N ASP A 95 13.88 19.20 10.05
CA ASP A 95 13.43 18.38 11.18
C ASP A 95 12.80 17.05 10.71
N HIS A 96 12.19 17.03 9.52
CA HIS A 96 11.35 15.92 9.09
C HIS A 96 12.02 15.03 8.05
N CYS A 97 11.82 13.73 8.24
CA CYS A 97 12.21 12.70 7.30
C CYS A 97 10.98 11.94 6.81
N LEU A 98 11.01 11.57 5.53
CA LEU A 98 10.12 10.59 4.92
C LEU A 98 10.91 9.29 4.75
N GLU A 99 10.34 8.18 5.23
CA GLU A 99 10.83 6.84 4.90
C GLU A 99 9.80 6.06 4.11
N VAL A 100 10.26 5.32 3.09
CA VAL A 100 9.46 4.37 2.32
C VAL A 100 10.15 3.02 2.39
N ILE A 101 9.57 2.11 3.17
CA ILE A 101 10.12 0.78 3.43
C ILE A 101 9.39 -0.22 2.55
N VAL A 102 10.12 -0.82 1.60
CA VAL A 102 9.58 -1.87 0.73
C VAL A 102 9.63 -3.19 1.47
N VAL A 103 8.47 -3.87 1.57
CA VAL A 103 8.32 -5.10 2.34
C VAL A 103 7.75 -6.24 1.50
N ARG A 104 8.10 -7.47 1.86
CA ARG A 104 7.59 -8.71 1.28
C ARG A 104 7.48 -9.79 2.33
N GLY A 105 6.37 -10.51 2.33
CA GLY A 105 6.17 -11.61 3.25
C GLY A 105 4.70 -11.96 3.42
N ARG A 106 4.41 -12.68 4.51
CA ARG A 106 3.04 -13.02 4.90
C ARG A 106 2.29 -11.77 5.34
N SER A 107 1.09 -11.52 4.81
CA SER A 107 0.35 -10.27 5.07
C SER A 107 0.18 -9.97 6.56
N ALA A 108 -0.05 -10.98 7.41
CA ALA A 108 -0.15 -10.78 8.86
C ALA A 108 1.14 -10.21 9.46
N ALA A 109 2.30 -10.74 9.07
CA ALA A 109 3.61 -10.27 9.55
C ALA A 109 3.93 -8.86 9.04
N LEU A 110 3.48 -8.51 7.83
CA LEU A 110 3.67 -7.16 7.29
C LEU A 110 2.78 -6.13 7.99
N ILE A 111 1.54 -6.50 8.31
CA ILE A 111 0.63 -5.68 9.11
C ILE A 111 1.19 -5.48 10.52
N GLU A 112 1.73 -6.53 11.14
CA GLU A 112 2.38 -6.45 12.45
C GLU A 112 3.58 -5.49 12.44
N LEU A 113 4.50 -5.66 11.48
CA LEU A 113 5.64 -4.76 11.29
C LEU A 113 5.19 -3.31 11.07
N ALA A 114 4.22 -3.08 10.18
CA ALA A 114 3.72 -1.74 9.93
C ALA A 114 3.12 -1.11 11.19
N ASN A 115 2.31 -1.86 11.95
CA ASN A 115 1.75 -1.37 13.21
C ASN A 115 2.83 -1.03 14.22
N LEU A 116 3.90 -1.82 14.31
CA LEU A 116 5.02 -1.58 15.21
C LEU A 116 5.74 -0.27 14.86
N LEU A 117 6.11 -0.09 13.59
CA LEU A 117 6.80 1.10 13.10
C LEU A 117 5.93 2.36 13.21
N ILE A 118 4.65 2.28 12.84
CA ILE A 118 3.72 3.42 12.88
C ILE A 118 3.46 3.88 14.33
N LYS A 119 3.48 2.94 15.29
CA LYS A 119 3.28 3.26 16.72
C LYS A 119 4.56 3.72 17.43
N THR A 120 5.72 3.66 16.78
CA THR A 120 6.98 4.14 17.36
C THR A 120 6.85 5.62 17.73
N LYS A 121 7.22 5.94 18.98
CA LYS A 121 7.16 7.32 19.48
C LYS A 121 8.06 8.22 18.62
N GLY A 122 7.51 9.34 18.15
CA GLY A 122 8.20 10.27 17.25
C GLY A 122 7.78 10.15 15.78
N VAL A 123 7.09 9.05 15.41
CA VAL A 123 6.41 8.95 14.11
C VAL A 123 5.17 9.85 14.11
N LYS A 124 5.12 10.80 13.18
CA LYS A 124 4.02 11.76 13.01
C LYS A 124 2.92 11.19 12.14
N HIS A 125 3.28 10.40 11.14
CA HIS A 125 2.35 9.73 10.25
C HIS A 125 2.95 8.41 9.75
N GLY A 126 2.11 7.42 9.52
CA GLY A 126 2.51 6.31 8.69
C GLY A 126 1.35 5.52 8.10
N GLN A 127 1.62 4.86 6.98
CA GLN A 127 0.64 4.13 6.19
C GLN A 127 1.26 2.88 5.58
N LEU A 128 0.58 1.75 5.75
CA LEU A 128 0.85 0.53 4.99
C LEU A 128 0.02 0.52 3.71
N THR A 129 0.68 0.33 2.58
CA THR A 129 0.05 0.01 1.30
C THR A 129 0.52 -1.37 0.87
N MET A 130 -0.39 -2.35 0.88
CA MET A 130 -0.11 -3.70 0.38
C MET A 130 -0.57 -3.86 -1.06
N THR A 131 0.11 -4.73 -1.82
CA THR A 131 -0.22 -5.07 -3.19
C THR A 131 0.17 -6.52 -3.52
N THR A 132 -0.11 -6.97 -4.73
CA THR A 132 0.17 -8.34 -5.15
C THR A 132 1.64 -8.53 -5.58
N THR A 133 2.14 -9.77 -5.47
CA THR A 133 3.41 -10.17 -6.11
C THR A 133 3.32 -10.25 -7.64
N GLY A 134 2.13 -10.00 -8.21
CA GLY A 134 1.86 -10.12 -9.65
C GLY A 134 1.61 -11.55 -10.11
N LYS A 135 1.95 -12.57 -9.31
CA LYS A 135 1.77 -13.98 -9.67
C LYS A 135 0.31 -14.43 -9.79
N ALA A 136 -0.58 -13.80 -9.00
CA ALA A 136 -2.01 -14.14 -8.94
C ALA A 136 -2.88 -13.27 -9.87
N VAL A 137 -2.32 -12.20 -10.44
CA VAL A 137 -3.03 -11.26 -11.31
C VAL A 137 -2.67 -11.59 -12.76
N LYS A 138 -3.57 -12.27 -13.48
CA LYS A 138 -3.47 -12.55 -14.93
C LYS A 138 -4.04 -11.42 -15.79
#